data_AF-A0A9P6GUH7-F1
#
_entry.id   AF-A0A9P6GUH7-F1
#
_cell.length_a   1.000
_cell.length_b   1.000
_cell.length_c   1.000
_cell.angle_alpha   90.00
_cell.angle_beta   90.00
_cell.angle_gamma   90.00
#
_symmetry.space_group_name_H-M   'P 1'
#
loop_
_entity.id
_entity.type
_entity.pdbx_description
1 polymer ?
#
loop_
_entity_poly.entity_id
_entity_poly.type
_entity_poly.pdbx_seq_one_letter_code
_entity_poly.pdbx_strand_id
1 'polypeptide(L)'
;LRMQDTPNKHFDMATATKTITPFEGGDNEDIDTWIRDLLLVAEVAEWSERDTCRVAVMCLKGKARSWASQILIGKMEALDIKTLSALLKRRFTSESNKQVALTKFISMEVPKSREEFSEMLRLATSIHERKIVALEVIAQMVVEKTPGEIRAYLYQKGLSISSWEEFVQAAEEMICMAFPERMVARLRNEGMQQGGQPKGRIVREYPKWD
;
A
#
# COMPACT_ATOMS: atom_id res chain seq x y z
N LEU A 1 -23.83 26.09 -36.21
CA LEU A 1 -23.16 24.80 -35.95
C LEU A 1 -23.72 24.22 -34.66
N ARG A 2 -24.46 23.11 -34.73
CA ARG A 2 -24.92 22.38 -33.55
C ARG A 2 -23.68 21.83 -32.82
N MET A 3 -23.49 22.22 -31.57
CA MET A 3 -22.57 21.52 -30.67
C MET A 3 -23.08 20.09 -30.53
N GLN A 4 -22.27 19.13 -30.96
CA GLN A 4 -22.52 17.72 -30.75
C GLN A 4 -22.16 17.42 -29.29
N ASP A 5 -23.14 16.95 -28.54
CA ASP A 5 -22.95 16.33 -27.24
C ASP A 5 -21.87 15.23 -27.37
N THR A 6 -20.77 15.40 -26.64
CA THR A 6 -19.80 14.32 -26.44
C THR A 6 -20.53 13.13 -25.79
N PRO A 7 -20.39 11.90 -26.31
CA PRO A 7 -21.09 10.75 -25.76
C PRO A 7 -20.66 10.57 -24.31
N ASN A 8 -21.65 10.66 -23.42
CA ASN A 8 -21.52 10.37 -22.00
C ASN A 8 -20.78 9.02 -21.86
N LYS A 9 -19.53 9.02 -21.37
CA LYS A 9 -18.78 7.78 -21.09
C LYS A 9 -19.71 6.93 -20.22
N HIS A 10 -20.24 5.84 -20.78
CA HIS A 10 -21.16 4.99 -20.05
C HIS A 10 -20.40 4.38 -18.88
N PHE A 11 -20.74 4.82 -17.67
CA PHE A 11 -20.14 4.27 -16.46
C PHE A 11 -20.55 2.80 -16.29
N ASP A 12 -19.59 1.90 -16.47
CA ASP A 12 -19.80 0.46 -16.27
C ASP A 12 -19.62 0.07 -14.79
N MET A 13 -20.75 0.09 -14.07
CA MET A 13 -20.86 -0.36 -12.67
C MET A 13 -20.35 -1.79 -12.45
N ALA A 14 -20.51 -2.69 -13.43
CA ALA A 14 -20.12 -4.08 -13.27
C ALA A 14 -18.59 -4.26 -13.32
N THR A 15 -17.91 -3.43 -14.10
CA THR A 15 -16.45 -3.40 -14.13
C THR A 15 -15.90 -2.66 -12.90
N ALA A 16 -16.51 -1.53 -12.52
CA ALA A 16 -16.10 -0.77 -11.33
C ALA A 16 -16.11 -1.62 -10.04
N THR A 17 -17.14 -2.44 -9.85
CA THR A 17 -17.28 -3.31 -8.66
C THR A 17 -16.35 -4.52 -8.65
N LYS A 18 -15.73 -4.87 -9.79
CA LYS A 18 -14.69 -5.91 -9.85
C LYS A 18 -13.30 -5.38 -9.46
N THR A 19 -13.07 -4.09 -9.65
CA THR A 19 -11.78 -3.45 -9.33
C THR A 19 -11.61 -3.22 -7.83
N ILE A 20 -12.71 -2.97 -7.11
CA ILE A 20 -12.69 -2.72 -5.67
C ILE A 20 -12.86 -4.03 -4.91
N THR A 21 -11.95 -4.30 -3.97
CA THR A 21 -12.07 -5.42 -3.04
C THR A 21 -13.38 -5.32 -2.26
N PRO A 22 -14.19 -6.39 -2.16
CA PRO A 22 -15.40 -6.36 -1.34
C PRO A 22 -15.09 -6.13 0.14
N PHE A 23 -16.01 -5.50 0.87
CA PHE A 23 -15.89 -5.28 2.32
C PHE A 23 -17.03 -5.96 3.08
N GLU A 24 -16.71 -6.92 3.95
CA GLU A 24 -17.71 -7.71 4.69
C GLU A 24 -18.10 -7.12 6.05
N GLY A 25 -17.27 -6.24 6.61
CA GLY A 25 -17.40 -5.72 7.97
C GLY A 25 -16.94 -6.71 9.03
N GLY A 26 -15.93 -7.53 8.71
CA GLY A 26 -15.29 -8.47 9.63
C GLY A 26 -14.22 -7.82 10.52
N ASP A 27 -13.87 -8.50 11.62
CA ASP A 27 -12.88 -8.01 12.59
C ASP A 27 -11.43 -8.03 12.03
N ASN A 28 -11.19 -8.68 10.89
CA ASN A 28 -9.87 -8.67 10.24
C ASN A 28 -9.77 -7.63 9.12
N GLU A 29 -10.86 -6.92 8.82
CA GLU A 29 -10.88 -5.92 7.75
C GLU A 29 -10.61 -4.52 8.31
N ASP A 30 -9.93 -3.71 7.50
CA ASP A 30 -9.64 -2.31 7.81
C ASP A 30 -10.50 -1.40 6.95
N ILE A 31 -11.51 -0.77 7.56
CA ILE A 31 -12.39 0.17 6.87
C ILE A 31 -11.66 1.41 6.37
N ASP A 32 -10.60 1.87 7.06
CA ASP A 32 -9.85 3.05 6.64
C ASP A 32 -9.01 2.75 5.40
N THR A 33 -8.36 1.59 5.36
CA THR A 33 -7.62 1.12 4.18
C THR A 33 -8.58 0.89 3.01
N TRP A 34 -9.71 0.23 3.24
CA TRP A 34 -10.70 -0.02 2.20
C TRP A 34 -11.27 1.27 1.58
N ILE A 35 -11.60 2.28 2.41
CA ILE A 35 -12.08 3.57 1.92
C ILE A 35 -11.02 4.27 1.07
N ARG A 36 -9.74 4.22 1.46
CA ARG A 36 -8.66 4.84 0.68
C ARG A 36 -8.46 4.18 -0.66
N ASP A 37 -8.44 2.84 -0.71
CA ASP A 37 -8.30 2.09 -1.95
C ASP A 37 -9.47 2.41 -2.90
N LEU A 38 -10.70 2.49 -2.37
CA LEU A 38 -11.88 2.92 -3.12
C LEU A 38 -11.71 4.33 -3.70
N LEU A 39 -11.29 5.30 -2.88
CA LEU A 39 -11.13 6.69 -3.31
C LEU A 39 -10.01 6.85 -4.33
N LEU A 40 -8.91 6.12 -4.17
CA LEU A 40 -7.80 6.11 -5.13
C LEU A 40 -8.27 5.59 -6.50
N VAL A 41 -9.00 4.48 -6.54
CA VAL A 41 -9.55 3.94 -7.79
C VAL A 41 -10.58 4.88 -8.40
N ALA A 42 -11.44 5.48 -7.57
CA ALA A 42 -12.42 6.46 -8.03
C ALA A 42 -11.77 7.69 -8.69
N GLU A 43 -10.68 8.20 -8.10
CA GLU A 43 -9.89 9.30 -8.65
C GLU A 43 -9.27 8.92 -10.01
N VAL A 44 -8.58 7.78 -10.08
CA VAL A 44 -7.93 7.29 -11.30
C VAL A 44 -8.93 7.04 -12.42
N ALA A 45 -10.13 6.59 -12.09
CA ALA A 45 -11.17 6.27 -13.04
C ALA A 45 -12.15 7.43 -13.29
N GLU A 46 -11.88 8.62 -12.73
CA GLU A 46 -12.68 9.85 -12.90
C GLU A 46 -14.17 9.66 -12.50
N TRP A 47 -14.43 8.95 -11.40
CA TRP A 47 -15.79 8.67 -10.95
C TRP A 47 -16.44 9.91 -10.33
N SER A 48 -17.71 10.15 -10.68
CA SER A 48 -18.49 11.16 -9.98
C SER A 48 -18.71 10.75 -8.52
N GLU A 49 -18.93 11.72 -7.63
CA GLU A 49 -19.22 11.43 -6.22
C GLU A 49 -20.42 10.48 -6.05
N ARG A 50 -21.44 10.65 -6.90
CA ARG A 50 -22.61 9.76 -6.94
C ARG A 50 -22.22 8.34 -7.33
N ASP A 51 -21.38 8.17 -8.35
CA ASP A 51 -20.94 6.84 -8.79
C ASP A 51 -20.05 6.17 -7.75
N THR A 52 -19.16 6.92 -7.12
CA THR A 52 -18.33 6.45 -6.00
C THR A 52 -19.20 5.95 -4.84
N CYS A 53 -20.23 6.69 -4.43
CA CYS A 53 -21.17 6.23 -3.40
C CYS A 53 -21.90 4.94 -3.80
N ARG A 54 -22.32 4.83 -5.06
CA ARG A 54 -23.02 3.63 -5.55
C ARG A 54 -22.09 2.42 -5.58
N VAL A 55 -20.88 2.56 -6.10
CA VAL A 55 -19.87 1.49 -6.10
C VAL A 55 -19.52 1.07 -4.68
N ALA A 56 -19.30 2.04 -3.78
CA ALA A 56 -19.01 1.78 -2.38
C ALA A 56 -20.07 0.84 -1.76
N VAL A 57 -21.35 1.19 -1.92
CA VAL A 57 -22.48 0.39 -1.40
C VAL A 57 -22.57 -0.98 -2.07
N MET A 58 -22.30 -1.08 -3.38
CA MET A 58 -22.31 -2.35 -4.10
C MET A 58 -21.18 -3.30 -3.66
N CYS A 59 -20.04 -2.76 -3.27
CA CYS A 59 -18.88 -3.50 -2.77
C CYS A 59 -19.03 -3.94 -1.31
N LEU A 60 -20.00 -3.41 -0.56
CA LEU A 60 -20.35 -3.95 0.76
C LEU A 60 -20.95 -5.36 0.62
N LYS A 61 -20.55 -6.26 1.51
CA LYS A 61 -21.02 -7.66 1.62
C LYS A 61 -21.29 -7.99 3.10
N GLY A 62 -21.77 -9.21 3.36
CA GLY A 62 -21.91 -9.72 4.73
C GLY A 62 -22.60 -8.77 5.72
N LYS A 63 -21.95 -8.56 6.87
CA LYS A 63 -22.43 -7.67 7.95
C LYS A 63 -22.53 -6.22 7.49
N ALA A 64 -21.58 -5.77 6.66
CA ALA A 64 -21.56 -4.42 6.12
C ALA A 64 -22.78 -4.11 5.25
N ARG A 65 -23.14 -5.03 4.35
CA ARG A 65 -24.33 -4.90 3.50
C ARG A 65 -25.63 -4.93 4.32
N SER A 66 -25.73 -5.85 5.29
CA SER A 66 -26.91 -5.96 6.16
C SER A 66 -27.14 -4.71 7.00
N TRP A 67 -26.07 -4.07 7.48
CA TRP A 67 -26.19 -2.79 8.17
C TRP A 67 -26.52 -1.65 7.21
N ALA A 68 -25.87 -1.60 6.05
CA ALA A 68 -26.08 -0.55 5.05
C ALA A 68 -27.52 -0.54 4.54
N SER A 69 -28.16 -1.69 4.35
CA SER A 69 -29.56 -1.77 3.94
C SER A 69 -30.49 -1.16 5.00
N GLN A 70 -30.21 -1.31 6.29
CA GLN A 70 -31.03 -0.71 7.34
C GLN A 70 -30.93 0.83 7.38
N ILE A 71 -29.76 1.38 7.06
CA ILE A 71 -29.47 2.81 7.26
C ILE A 71 -29.66 3.62 5.98
N LEU A 72 -29.27 3.07 4.83
CA LEU A 72 -29.12 3.80 3.56
C LEU A 72 -30.29 3.63 2.59
N ILE A 73 -31.21 2.69 2.83
CA ILE A 73 -32.43 2.56 2.01
C ILE A 73 -33.18 3.90 2.01
N GLY A 74 -33.50 4.40 0.82
CA GLY A 74 -34.21 5.66 0.63
C GLY A 74 -33.38 6.94 0.83
N LYS A 75 -32.07 6.84 1.11
CA LYS A 75 -31.21 8.00 1.41
C LYS A 75 -30.07 8.21 0.41
N MET A 76 -29.95 7.35 -0.60
CA MET A 76 -28.83 7.37 -1.56
C MET A 76 -28.74 8.64 -2.40
N GLU A 77 -29.84 9.34 -2.66
CA GLU A 77 -29.84 10.54 -3.51
C GLU A 77 -29.18 11.75 -2.86
N ALA A 78 -29.25 11.85 -1.53
CA ALA A 78 -28.70 12.96 -0.75
C ALA A 78 -27.36 12.59 -0.07
N LEU A 79 -26.83 11.39 -0.33
CA LEU A 79 -25.65 10.87 0.35
C LEU A 79 -24.37 11.24 -0.41
N ASP A 80 -23.57 12.09 0.20
CA ASP A 80 -22.22 12.42 -0.25
C ASP A 80 -21.17 11.40 0.26
N ILE A 81 -19.99 11.36 -0.37
CA ILE A 81 -18.99 10.33 -0.07
C ILE A 81 -18.36 10.53 1.32
N LYS A 82 -18.29 11.76 1.79
CA LYS A 82 -17.74 12.11 3.11
C LYS A 82 -18.65 11.56 4.21
N THR A 83 -19.96 11.74 4.06
CA THR A 83 -21.00 11.27 4.98
C THR A 83 -21.06 9.75 4.97
N LEU A 84 -21.05 9.12 3.79
CA LEU A 84 -21.00 7.65 3.70
C LEU A 84 -19.77 7.09 4.40
N SER A 85 -18.60 7.67 4.13
CA SER A 85 -17.33 7.28 4.75
C SER A 85 -17.37 7.42 6.28
N ALA A 86 -17.89 8.53 6.80
CA ALA A 86 -18.04 8.74 8.24
C ALA A 86 -18.99 7.72 8.89
N LEU A 87 -20.11 7.39 8.23
CA LEU A 87 -21.06 6.39 8.72
C LEU A 87 -20.43 4.99 8.77
N LEU A 88 -19.70 4.61 7.72
CA LEU A 88 -19.01 3.32 7.64
C LEU A 88 -17.91 3.21 8.69
N LYS A 89 -17.04 4.22 8.81
CA LYS A 89 -16.00 4.27 9.85
C LYS A 89 -16.62 4.16 11.24
N ARG A 90 -17.62 4.99 11.56
CA ARG A 90 -18.29 4.91 12.86
C ARG A 90 -18.84 3.52 13.19
N ARG A 91 -19.29 2.77 12.19
CA ARG A 91 -19.87 1.43 12.39
C ARG A 91 -18.84 0.31 12.44
N PHE A 92 -17.81 0.37 11.60
CA PHE A 92 -16.88 -0.72 11.32
C PHE A 92 -15.45 -0.45 11.77
N THR A 93 -15.15 0.74 12.27
CA THR A 93 -13.95 0.97 13.08
C THR A 93 -14.14 0.21 14.39
N SER A 94 -13.66 -1.01 14.42
CA SER A 94 -13.71 -1.87 15.59
C SER A 94 -12.61 -1.46 16.59
N GLU A 95 -13.00 -1.22 17.84
CA GLU A 95 -12.07 -0.97 18.95
C GLU A 95 -11.26 -2.24 19.29
N SER A 96 -11.85 -3.43 19.11
CA SER A 96 -11.11 -4.69 19.20
C SER A 96 -10.09 -4.85 18.07
N ASN A 97 -10.35 -4.30 16.87
CA ASN A 97 -9.36 -4.29 15.78
C ASN A 97 -8.16 -3.41 16.11
N LYS A 98 -8.33 -2.36 16.91
CA LYS A 98 -7.20 -1.53 17.37
C LYS A 98 -6.30 -2.33 18.31
N GLN A 99 -6.88 -3.03 19.28
CA GLN A 99 -6.12 -3.88 20.19
C GLN A 99 -5.50 -5.08 19.46
N VAL A 100 -6.20 -5.70 18.51
CA VAL A 100 -5.67 -6.82 17.71
C VAL A 100 -4.52 -6.37 16.82
N ALA A 101 -4.64 -5.23 16.13
CA ALA A 101 -3.54 -4.69 15.30
C ALA A 101 -2.30 -4.38 16.15
N LEU A 102 -2.48 -3.71 17.29
CA LEU A 102 -1.40 -3.42 18.23
C LEU A 102 -0.77 -4.70 18.80
N THR A 103 -1.59 -5.66 19.22
CA THR A 103 -1.12 -6.95 19.77
C THR A 103 -0.36 -7.74 18.71
N LYS A 104 -0.87 -7.80 17.48
CA LYS A 104 -0.22 -8.43 16.34
C LYS A 104 1.15 -7.79 16.11
N PHE A 105 1.22 -6.46 16.07
CA PHE A 105 2.47 -5.73 15.88
C PHE A 105 3.49 -5.99 17.00
N ILE A 106 3.07 -5.89 18.27
CA ILE A 106 3.94 -6.15 19.43
C ILE A 106 4.53 -7.57 19.38
N SER A 107 3.72 -8.52 18.92
CA SER A 107 4.11 -9.94 18.81
C SER A 107 4.97 -10.27 17.57
N MET A 108 5.17 -9.32 16.64
CA MET A 108 6.02 -9.56 15.47
C MET A 108 7.48 -9.76 15.89
N GLU A 109 8.16 -10.70 15.26
CA GLU A 109 9.63 -10.79 15.33
C GLU A 109 10.28 -9.74 14.43
N VAL A 110 11.60 -9.56 14.57
CA VAL A 110 12.37 -8.74 13.64
C VAL A 110 12.25 -9.36 12.23
N PRO A 111 11.85 -8.60 11.21
CA PRO A 111 11.69 -9.09 9.85
C PRO A 111 12.96 -9.75 9.31
N LYS A 112 12.81 -10.87 8.59
CA LYS A 112 13.91 -11.62 7.96
C LYS A 112 13.95 -11.45 6.44
N SER A 113 12.97 -10.77 5.88
CA SER A 113 12.84 -10.47 4.46
C SER A 113 12.26 -9.07 4.22
N ARG A 114 12.40 -8.58 2.99
CA ARG A 114 11.83 -7.28 2.58
C ARG A 114 10.30 -7.31 2.63
N GLU A 115 9.70 -8.43 2.27
CA GLU A 115 8.27 -8.65 2.29
C GLU A 115 7.74 -8.60 3.72
N GLU A 116 8.40 -9.27 4.67
CA GLU A 116 8.04 -9.20 6.09
C GLU A 116 8.19 -7.79 6.66
N PHE A 117 9.21 -7.05 6.24
CA PHE A 117 9.40 -5.66 6.66
C PHE A 117 8.31 -4.73 6.10
N SER A 118 7.91 -4.94 4.84
CA SER A 118 6.83 -4.19 4.22
C SER A 118 5.50 -4.45 4.94
N GLU A 119 5.23 -5.70 5.31
CA GLU A 119 4.04 -6.06 6.11
C GLU A 119 4.07 -5.42 7.49
N MET A 120 5.24 -5.39 8.15
CA MET A 120 5.42 -4.69 9.42
C MET A 120 5.11 -3.20 9.31
N LEU A 121 5.65 -2.51 8.30
CA LEU A 121 5.36 -1.09 8.06
C LEU A 121 3.88 -0.86 7.75
N ARG A 122 3.24 -1.75 6.99
CA ARG A 122 1.81 -1.65 6.68
C ARG A 122 0.95 -1.75 7.94
N LEU A 123 1.31 -2.64 8.85
CA LEU A 123 0.66 -2.75 10.17
C LEU A 123 0.90 -1.50 11.03
N ALA A 124 2.13 -0.98 11.07
CA ALA A 124 2.44 0.25 11.81
C ALA A 124 1.66 1.46 11.27
N THR A 125 1.54 1.57 9.94
CA THR A 125 0.76 2.62 9.28
C THR A 125 -0.72 2.54 9.64
N SER A 126 -1.31 1.34 9.64
CA SER A 126 -2.69 1.15 10.10
C SER A 126 -2.87 1.55 11.57
N ILE A 127 -1.89 1.27 12.44
CA ILE A 127 -1.91 1.69 13.84
C ILE A 127 -1.85 3.22 13.99
N HIS A 128 -0.98 3.88 13.22
CA HIS A 128 -0.83 5.33 13.22
C HIS A 128 -2.11 6.04 12.76
N GLU A 129 -2.67 5.64 11.62
CA GLU A 129 -3.84 6.29 11.01
C GLU A 129 -5.10 6.18 11.88
N ARG A 130 -5.22 5.06 12.59
CA ARG A 130 -6.30 4.83 13.56
C ARG A 130 -6.07 5.56 14.89
N LYS A 131 -4.97 6.31 15.03
CA LYS A 131 -4.58 7.08 16.22
C LYS A 131 -4.58 6.23 17.49
N ILE A 132 -4.13 4.98 17.37
CA ILE A 132 -4.07 4.05 18.51
C ILE A 132 -2.97 4.46 19.49
N VAL A 133 -1.85 4.96 18.96
CA VAL A 133 -0.70 5.45 19.73
C VAL A 133 -0.18 6.75 19.11
N ALA A 134 0.61 7.51 19.88
CA ALA A 134 1.28 8.72 19.39
C ALA A 134 2.33 8.41 18.32
N LEU A 135 2.63 9.40 17.47
CA LEU A 135 3.56 9.29 16.34
C LEU A 135 4.94 8.80 16.77
N GLU A 136 5.46 9.37 17.84
CA GLU A 136 6.77 9.08 18.39
C GLU A 136 6.84 7.65 18.94
N VAL A 137 5.73 7.18 19.52
CA VAL A 137 5.63 5.83 20.08
C VAL A 137 5.63 4.80 18.96
N ILE A 138 4.84 4.98 17.91
CA ILE A 138 4.82 4.01 16.79
C ILE A 138 6.14 4.01 16.02
N ALA A 139 6.80 5.17 15.87
CA ALA A 139 8.13 5.25 15.28
C ALA A 139 9.16 4.46 16.10
N GLN A 140 9.19 4.63 17.43
CA GLN A 140 10.08 3.85 18.30
C GLN A 140 9.76 2.36 18.23
N MET A 141 8.49 1.98 18.22
CA MET A 141 8.06 0.58 18.08
C MET A 141 8.58 -0.05 16.78
N VAL A 142 8.54 0.68 15.67
CA VAL A 142 9.13 0.23 14.40
C VAL A 142 10.66 0.09 14.53
N VAL A 143 11.35 1.06 15.13
CA VAL A 143 12.80 1.01 15.33
C VAL A 143 13.23 -0.24 16.11
N GLU A 144 12.53 -0.59 17.18
CA GLU A 144 12.83 -1.80 17.99
C GLU A 144 12.67 -3.10 17.20
N LYS A 145 11.74 -3.13 16.25
CA LYS A 145 11.47 -4.29 15.40
C LYS A 145 12.29 -4.29 14.10
N THR A 146 13.07 -3.24 13.84
CA THR A 146 13.84 -3.09 12.61
C THR A 146 15.14 -3.90 12.65
N PRO A 147 15.60 -4.46 11.50
CA PRO A 147 16.92 -5.08 11.37
C PRO A 147 18.06 -4.17 11.86
N GLY A 148 19.10 -4.77 12.46
CA GLY A 148 20.17 -4.01 13.11
C GLY A 148 20.93 -3.09 12.16
N GLU A 149 21.01 -3.46 10.88
CA GLU A 149 21.72 -2.77 9.80
C GLU A 149 21.20 -1.34 9.57
N ILE A 150 19.89 -1.12 9.73
CA ILE A 150 19.24 0.17 9.45
C ILE A 150 18.64 0.82 10.70
N ARG A 151 18.64 0.11 11.84
CA ARG A 151 18.04 0.55 13.12
C ARG A 151 18.56 1.90 13.58
N ALA A 152 19.88 2.12 13.53
CA ALA A 152 20.49 3.36 14.00
C ALA A 152 20.02 4.58 13.19
N TYR A 153 19.87 4.41 11.87
CA TYR A 153 19.38 5.45 10.99
C TYR A 153 17.90 5.78 11.28
N LEU A 154 17.05 4.74 11.40
CA LEU A 154 15.64 4.96 11.73
C LEU A 154 15.44 5.54 13.13
N TYR A 155 16.29 5.20 14.10
CA TYR A 155 16.27 5.82 15.42
C TYR A 155 16.50 7.34 15.33
N GLN A 156 17.54 7.77 14.59
CA GLN A 156 17.80 9.20 14.40
C GLN A 156 16.65 9.92 13.67
N LYS A 157 16.06 9.28 12.66
CA LYS A 157 14.87 9.81 11.98
C LYS A 157 13.65 9.89 12.90
N GLY A 158 13.46 8.89 13.77
CA GLY A 158 12.39 8.89 14.77
C GLY A 158 12.48 10.04 15.78
N LEU A 159 13.69 10.51 16.11
CA LEU A 159 13.88 11.66 17.01
C LEU A 159 13.50 13.02 16.39
N SER A 160 13.47 13.10 15.06
CA SER A 160 13.21 14.34 14.30
C SER A 160 11.95 14.22 13.43
N ILE A 161 11.07 13.28 13.76
CA ILE A 161 9.89 12.96 12.95
C ILE A 161 8.86 14.09 13.00
N SER A 162 8.48 14.58 11.84
CA SER A 162 7.44 15.60 11.68
C SER A 162 6.13 15.04 11.09
N SER A 163 6.26 13.96 10.32
CA SER A 163 5.16 13.26 9.64
C SER A 163 5.46 11.76 9.61
N TRP A 164 4.40 10.95 9.69
CA TRP A 164 4.52 9.50 9.59
C TRP A 164 4.98 9.06 8.20
N GLU A 165 4.49 9.73 7.16
CA GLU A 165 4.82 9.48 5.77
C GLU A 165 6.31 9.67 5.50
N GLU A 166 6.92 10.72 6.07
CA GLU A 166 8.37 10.96 5.98
C GLU A 166 9.17 9.78 6.58
N PHE A 167 8.71 9.25 7.72
CA PHE A 167 9.37 8.15 8.39
C PHE A 167 9.23 6.83 7.62
N VAL A 168 8.04 6.51 7.11
CA VAL A 168 7.81 5.32 6.29
C VAL A 168 8.67 5.36 5.04
N GLN A 169 8.73 6.51 4.35
CA GLN A 169 9.57 6.65 3.16
C GLN A 169 11.06 6.42 3.48
N ALA A 170 11.57 7.01 4.57
CA ALA A 170 12.93 6.79 5.01
C ALA A 170 13.22 5.31 5.33
N ALA A 171 12.25 4.58 5.90
CA ALA A 171 12.35 3.16 6.18
C ALA A 171 12.38 2.31 4.90
N GLU A 172 11.54 2.63 3.92
CA GLU A 172 11.51 1.93 2.63
C GLU A 172 12.77 2.16 1.79
N GLU A 173 13.37 3.35 1.84
CA GLU A 173 14.61 3.65 1.12
C GLU A 173 15.79 2.83 1.66
N MET A 174 15.86 2.67 2.98
CA MET A 174 16.99 2.01 3.63
C MET A 174 16.90 0.49 3.65
N ILE A 175 15.73 -0.10 3.36
CA ILE A 175 15.54 -1.55 3.45
C ILE A 175 16.48 -2.37 2.56
N CYS A 176 16.98 -1.77 1.47
CA CYS A 176 17.96 -2.37 0.58
C CYS A 176 19.31 -2.66 1.25
N MET A 177 19.66 -1.91 2.30
CA MET A 177 20.87 -2.10 3.09
C MET A 177 20.76 -3.31 4.02
N ALA A 178 19.56 -3.60 4.53
CA ALA A 178 19.29 -4.77 5.36
C ALA A 178 19.11 -6.05 4.53
N PHE A 179 18.50 -5.94 3.32
CA PHE A 179 18.22 -7.07 2.45
C PHE A 179 18.78 -6.83 1.02
N PRO A 180 20.09 -7.04 0.81
CA PRO A 180 20.78 -6.68 -0.43
C PRO A 180 20.53 -7.65 -1.61
N GLU A 181 19.56 -8.56 -1.52
CA GLU A 181 19.32 -9.61 -2.52
C GLU A 181 19.15 -9.07 -3.95
N ARG A 182 18.54 -7.87 -4.09
CA ARG A 182 18.45 -7.16 -5.38
C ARG A 182 19.75 -6.44 -5.78
N MET A 183 20.55 -5.96 -4.83
CA MET A 183 21.84 -5.32 -5.13
C MET A 183 22.86 -6.33 -5.66
N VAL A 184 22.94 -7.53 -5.05
CA VAL A 184 23.84 -8.59 -5.53
C VAL A 184 23.44 -9.05 -6.93
N ALA A 185 22.14 -9.19 -7.21
CA ALA A 185 21.66 -9.53 -8.55
C ALA A 185 21.95 -8.44 -9.61
N ARG A 186 21.87 -7.14 -9.25
CA ARG A 186 22.22 -6.03 -10.14
C ARG A 186 23.72 -5.92 -10.37
N LEU A 187 24.54 -5.99 -9.32
CA LEU A 187 26.00 -5.96 -9.40
C LEU A 187 26.56 -7.16 -10.20
N ARG A 188 25.94 -8.34 -10.08
CA ARG A 188 26.31 -9.53 -10.87
C ARG A 188 26.00 -9.35 -12.36
N ASN A 189 24.89 -8.68 -12.70
CA ASN A 189 24.53 -8.38 -14.08
C ASN A 189 25.39 -7.24 -14.68
N GLU A 190 25.79 -6.25 -13.88
CA GLU A 190 26.68 -5.16 -14.30
C GLU A 190 28.14 -5.64 -14.45
N GLY A 191 28.61 -6.56 -13.61
CA GLY A 191 29.93 -7.19 -13.73
C GLY A 191 30.07 -8.11 -14.95
N MET A 192 28.97 -8.61 -15.53
CA MET A 192 28.99 -9.36 -16.79
C MET A 192 29.05 -8.44 -18.03
N GLN A 193 28.73 -7.15 -17.92
CA GLN A 193 28.72 -6.23 -19.06
C GLN A 193 30.02 -5.44 -19.26
N GLN A 194 30.96 -5.47 -18.31
CA GLN A 194 32.28 -4.81 -18.43
C GLN A 194 33.45 -5.76 -18.71
N GLY A 195 33.17 -6.92 -19.35
CA GLY A 195 34.17 -7.89 -19.79
C GLY A 195 34.20 -8.10 -21.31
N GLY A 196 34.22 -7.03 -22.12
CA GLY A 196 34.76 -7.14 -23.49
C GLY A 196 36.28 -7.32 -23.39
N GLN A 197 36.99 -8.11 -24.20
CA GLN A 197 36.95 -8.11 -25.67
C GLN A 197 37.89 -9.24 -26.22
N PRO A 198 38.20 -9.30 -27.53
CA PRO A 198 37.96 -10.42 -28.44
C PRO A 198 39.14 -11.42 -28.56
N LYS A 199 38.89 -12.67 -28.97
CA LYS A 199 39.94 -13.54 -29.53
C LYS A 199 39.83 -13.58 -31.05
N GLY A 200 40.56 -12.67 -31.67
CA GLY A 200 40.95 -12.77 -33.06
C GLY A 200 41.70 -14.08 -33.32
N ARG A 201 41.33 -14.75 -34.40
CA ARG A 201 41.96 -15.95 -34.93
C ARG A 201 43.34 -15.56 -35.48
N ILE A 202 44.40 -15.78 -34.71
CA ILE A 202 45.78 -15.68 -35.23
C ILE A 202 46.03 -16.96 -36.02
N VAL A 203 45.88 -16.87 -37.35
CA VAL A 203 46.41 -17.86 -38.29
C VAL A 203 47.93 -17.67 -38.28
N ARG A 204 48.67 -18.67 -37.77
CA ARG A 204 50.13 -18.71 -37.91
C ARG A 204 50.44 -19.31 -39.28
N GLU A 205 50.60 -18.45 -40.28
CA GLU A 205 51.36 -18.79 -41.47
C GLU A 205 52.85 -18.78 -41.09
N TYR A 206 53.53 -19.92 -41.25
CA TYR A 206 54.98 -19.99 -41.14
C TYR A 206 55.57 -19.83 -42.54
N PRO A 207 56.45 -18.84 -42.78
CA PRO A 207 57.39 -18.91 -43.88
C PRO A 207 58.71 -19.49 -43.34
N LYS A 208 59.18 -20.58 -43.93
CA LYS A 208 60.62 -20.83 -44.00
C LYS A 208 60.99 -21.08 -45.47
N TRP A 209 61.80 -20.17 -45.95
CA TRP A 209 62.51 -20.18 -47.20
C TRP A 209 63.80 -21.00 -47.03
N ASP A 210 64.13 -21.70 -48.12
CA ASP A 210 65.36 -22.43 -48.50
C ASP A 210 65.88 -23.56 -47.60
#